data_AF-A0A0A8YMJ5-F1
#
_entry.id   AF-A0A0A8YMJ5-F1
#
_cell.length_a   1.000
_cell.length_b   1.000
_cell.length_c   1.000
_cell.angle_alpha   90.00
_cell.angle_beta   90.00
_cell.angle_gamma   90.00
#
_symmetry.space_group_name_H-M   'P 1'
#
loop_
_entity.id
_entity.type
_entity.pdbx_description
1 polymer ?
#
loop_
_entity_poly.entity_id
_entity_poly.type
_entity_poly.pdbx_seq_one_letter_code
_entity_poly.pdbx_strand_id
1 'polypeptide(L)'
;MGLDDKDIVVLSGAHTLGRSRPERSGWGKPETKYTKHGPGAPGGQSWTAEWLRFDNSYFKIKEKRDQDLLVLPTDAALFEDPTFKVYAEKYAEDEDTFFKDYAVAHAKLSNLGAKFNPPQGFSLDD
;
A
#
# COMPACT_ATOMS: atom_id res chain seq x y z
N MET A 1 8.76 3.01 -15.32
CA MET A 1 8.59 4.20 -14.44
C MET A 1 9.92 4.70 -13.87
N GLY A 2 11.04 3.95 -13.94
CA GLY A 2 12.29 4.37 -13.28
C GLY A 2 12.29 4.14 -11.77
N LEU A 3 11.40 3.26 -11.31
CA LEU A 3 11.30 2.77 -9.94
C LEU A 3 12.03 1.44 -9.85
N ASP A 4 12.77 1.22 -8.76
CA ASP A 4 13.49 -0.02 -8.50
C ASP A 4 12.67 -0.99 -7.64
N ASP A 5 13.24 -2.16 -7.33
CA ASP A 5 12.57 -3.20 -6.54
C ASP A 5 12.17 -2.71 -5.14
N LYS A 6 12.98 -1.84 -4.53
CA LYS A 6 12.66 -1.25 -3.22
C LYS A 6 11.45 -0.32 -3.34
N ASP A 7 11.44 0.55 -4.36
CA ASP A 7 10.32 1.45 -4.66
C ASP A 7 9.03 0.65 -4.89
N ILE A 8 9.10 -0.44 -5.66
CA ILE A 8 7.95 -1.33 -5.93
C ILE A 8 7.37 -1.84 -4.60
N VAL A 9 8.18 -2.49 -3.78
CA VAL A 9 7.70 -3.11 -2.54
C VAL A 9 7.16 -2.05 -1.58
N VAL A 10 7.90 -0.96 -1.36
CA VAL A 10 7.50 0.04 -0.38
C VAL A 10 6.20 0.75 -0.80
N LEU A 11 6.04 1.07 -2.08
CA LEU A 11 4.82 1.72 -2.59
C LEU A 11 3.61 0.80 -2.55
N SER A 12 3.77 -0.52 -2.72
CA SER A 12 2.68 -1.47 -2.49
C SER A 12 2.14 -1.43 -1.05
N GLY A 13 2.96 -0.99 -0.09
CA GLY A 13 2.55 -0.68 1.27
C GLY A 13 1.40 0.30 1.40
N ALA A 14 1.12 1.11 0.37
CA ALA A 14 -0.04 1.99 0.30
C ALA A 14 -1.37 1.24 0.44
N HIS A 15 -1.43 -0.05 0.10
CA HIS A 15 -2.59 -0.92 0.32
C HIS A 15 -2.91 -1.13 1.82
N THR A 16 -2.07 -0.65 2.75
CA THR A 16 -2.49 -0.51 4.16
C THR A 16 -3.73 0.38 4.30
N LEU A 17 -3.91 1.33 3.38
CA LEU A 17 -5.09 2.17 3.26
C LEU A 17 -6.08 1.62 2.23
N GLY A 18 -7.36 1.70 2.58
CA GLY A 18 -8.46 1.45 1.66
C GLY A 18 -8.81 -0.03 1.48
N ARG A 19 -9.48 -0.29 0.36
CA ARG A 19 -10.17 -1.54 0.10
C ARG A 19 -10.47 -1.69 -1.38
N SER A 20 -10.49 -2.93 -1.85
CA SER A 20 -10.95 -3.29 -3.18
C SER A 20 -12.46 -3.48 -3.21
N ARG A 21 -13.04 -3.31 -4.40
CA ARG A 21 -14.48 -3.41 -4.66
C ARG A 21 -14.71 -4.18 -5.96
N PRO A 22 -15.49 -5.27 -5.96
CA PRO A 22 -15.73 -6.07 -7.16
C PRO A 22 -16.41 -5.25 -8.27
N GLU A 23 -17.25 -4.28 -7.92
CA GLU A 23 -17.91 -3.37 -8.87
C GLU A 23 -16.96 -2.32 -9.49
N ARG A 24 -15.72 -2.20 -9.00
CA ARG A 24 -14.70 -1.29 -9.54
C ARG A 24 -13.58 -2.03 -10.24
N SER A 25 -12.84 -2.86 -9.50
CA SER A 25 -11.66 -3.58 -10.01
C SER A 25 -11.94 -5.03 -10.38
N GLY A 26 -13.10 -5.59 -9.97
CA GLY A 26 -13.38 -7.02 -10.06
C GLY A 26 -12.84 -7.84 -8.87
N TRP A 27 -12.09 -7.24 -7.95
CA TRP A 27 -11.45 -7.94 -6.84
C TRP A 27 -12.09 -7.68 -5.47
N GLY A 28 -12.02 -8.70 -4.60
CA GLY A 28 -12.47 -8.65 -3.22
C GLY A 28 -13.96 -8.97 -3.05
N LYS A 29 -14.37 -9.18 -1.80
CA LYS A 29 -15.77 -9.39 -1.42
C LYS A 29 -16.59 -8.10 -1.52
N PRO A 30 -17.92 -8.18 -1.74
CA PRO A 30 -18.80 -7.02 -1.70
C PRO A 30 -18.79 -6.27 -0.36
N GLU A 31 -18.52 -6.96 0.75
CA GLU A 31 -18.34 -6.38 2.08
C GLU A 31 -17.67 -7.38 3.04
N THR A 32 -17.18 -6.89 4.18
CA THR A 32 -16.62 -7.68 5.28
C THR A 32 -17.00 -7.09 6.64
N LYS A 33 -16.66 -7.78 7.73
CA LYS A 33 -16.81 -7.25 9.10
C LYS A 33 -16.10 -5.91 9.32
N TYR A 34 -15.04 -5.59 8.57
CA TYR A 34 -14.28 -4.33 8.68
C TYR A 34 -14.86 -3.16 7.90
N THR A 35 -15.70 -3.43 6.90
CA THR A 35 -16.09 -2.43 5.89
C THR A 35 -17.59 -2.22 5.79
N LYS A 36 -18.41 -3.13 6.35
CA LYS A 36 -19.88 -3.08 6.31
C LYS A 36 -20.50 -1.86 6.99
N HIS A 37 -19.78 -1.20 7.91
CA HIS A 37 -20.30 -0.05 8.67
C HIS A 37 -19.54 1.26 8.39
N GLY A 38 -18.65 1.29 7.41
CA GLY A 38 -17.85 2.49 7.11
C GLY A 38 -16.71 2.73 8.12
N PRO A 39 -16.25 3.99 8.29
CA PRO A 39 -16.88 5.25 7.86
C PRO A 39 -16.84 5.47 6.33
N GLY A 40 -17.51 6.51 5.85
CA GLY A 40 -17.73 6.75 4.41
C GLY A 40 -18.68 5.72 3.79
N ALA A 41 -18.59 5.51 2.47
CA ALA A 41 -19.43 4.51 1.78
C ALA A 41 -19.06 3.08 2.21
N PRO A 42 -19.96 2.28 2.79
CA PRO A 42 -19.66 0.92 3.25
C PRO A 42 -19.43 -0.07 2.10
N GLY A 43 -18.89 -1.25 2.42
CA GLY A 43 -18.62 -2.35 1.46
C GLY A 43 -17.18 -2.41 0.94
N GLY A 44 -16.87 -3.40 0.11
CA GLY A 44 -15.53 -3.77 -0.32
C GLY A 44 -14.76 -4.61 0.70
N GLN A 45 -13.56 -5.03 0.34
CA GLN A 45 -12.67 -5.84 1.17
C GLN A 45 -11.31 -5.14 1.33
N SER A 46 -10.92 -4.86 2.57
CA SER A 46 -9.65 -4.20 2.89
C SER A 46 -8.51 -5.20 3.02
N TRP A 47 -7.27 -4.71 2.86
CA TRP A 47 -6.07 -5.48 3.16
C TRP A 47 -5.77 -5.52 4.66
N THR A 48 -6.15 -4.48 5.40
CA THR A 48 -5.93 -4.33 6.85
C THR A 48 -7.26 -4.15 7.58
N ALA A 49 -7.27 -4.46 8.88
CA ALA A 49 -8.45 -4.22 9.72
C ALA A 49 -8.69 -2.72 9.90
N GLU A 50 -7.61 -1.96 10.18
CA GLU A 50 -7.62 -0.50 10.31
C GLU A 50 -7.30 0.17 8.96
N TRP A 51 -8.14 -0.05 7.94
CA TRP A 51 -7.91 0.42 6.56
C TRP A 51 -7.92 1.94 6.35
N LEU A 52 -8.02 2.72 7.42
CA LEU A 52 -7.88 4.18 7.42
C LEU A 52 -6.62 4.65 8.17
N ARG A 53 -5.83 3.72 8.69
CA ARG A 53 -4.57 3.98 9.36
C ARG A 53 -3.42 3.65 8.40
N PHE A 54 -2.49 4.59 8.28
CA PHE A 54 -1.26 4.35 7.55
C PHE A 54 -0.21 3.77 8.51
N ASP A 55 0.10 2.49 8.35
CA ASP A 55 1.01 1.71 9.18
C ASP A 55 1.63 0.56 8.37
N ASN A 56 2.48 -0.25 8.98
CA ASN A 56 3.10 -1.40 8.31
C ASN A 56 2.27 -2.69 8.33
N SER A 57 1.01 -2.66 8.78
CA SER A 57 0.13 -3.84 8.90
C SER A 57 -0.16 -4.52 7.57
N TYR A 58 0.05 -3.83 6.44
CA TYR A 58 0.03 -4.43 5.11
C TYR A 58 1.14 -5.49 4.94
N PHE A 59 2.37 -5.25 5.39
CA PHE A 59 3.45 -6.22 5.22
C PHE A 59 3.34 -7.41 6.18
N LYS A 60 2.53 -7.30 7.23
CA LYS A 60 2.23 -8.42 8.14
C LYS A 60 1.22 -9.42 7.56
N ILE A 61 1.02 -9.46 6.24
CA ILE A 61 0.06 -10.35 5.58
C ILE A 61 0.35 -11.84 5.75
N LYS A 62 1.60 -12.24 5.94
CA LYS A 62 1.96 -13.64 6.20
C LYS A 62 1.32 -14.20 7.48
N GLU A 63 1.03 -13.33 8.43
CA GLU A 63 0.41 -13.70 9.71
C GLU A 63 -1.12 -13.72 9.63
N LYS A 64 -1.70 -13.20 8.53
CA LYS A 64 -3.16 -13.06 8.37
C LYS A 64 -3.79 -14.42 8.12
N ARG A 65 -4.44 -14.95 9.15
CA ARG A 65 -5.38 -16.07 9.06
C ARG A 65 -6.82 -15.62 8.79
N ASP A 66 -7.03 -14.32 8.57
CA ASP A 66 -8.34 -13.73 8.42
C ASP A 66 -8.78 -13.70 6.97
N GLN A 67 -9.77 -14.53 6.61
CA GLN A 67 -10.34 -14.61 5.26
C GLN A 67 -11.07 -13.34 4.83
N ASP A 68 -11.31 -12.38 5.73
CA ASP A 68 -11.88 -11.07 5.40
C ASP A 68 -10.81 -10.04 5.03
N LEU A 69 -9.52 -10.35 5.15
CA LEU A 69 -8.45 -9.49 4.66
C LEU A 69 -8.02 -9.94 3.26
N LEU A 70 -7.93 -8.97 2.35
CA LEU A 70 -7.58 -9.21 0.96
C LEU A 70 -6.09 -9.48 0.80
N VAL A 71 -5.76 -10.43 -0.07
CA VAL A 71 -4.42 -10.63 -0.63
C VAL A 71 -4.60 -10.87 -2.13
N LEU A 72 -4.16 -9.93 -2.96
CA LEU A 72 -4.10 -10.13 -4.41
C LEU A 72 -2.86 -10.94 -4.78
N PRO A 73 -2.82 -11.56 -5.98
CA PRO A 73 -1.61 -12.20 -6.49
C PRO A 73 -0.39 -11.26 -6.50
N THR A 74 -0.60 -9.96 -6.77
CA THR A 74 0.47 -8.95 -6.74
C THR A 74 0.99 -8.65 -5.34
N ASP A 75 0.14 -8.76 -4.31
CA ASP A 75 0.58 -8.60 -2.91
C ASP A 75 1.35 -9.84 -2.45
N ALA A 76 0.89 -11.04 -2.85
CA ALA A 76 1.57 -12.30 -2.56
C ALA A 76 2.97 -12.34 -3.20
N ALA A 77 3.10 -11.85 -4.44
CA ALA A 77 4.37 -11.78 -5.16
C ALA A 77 5.49 -11.06 -4.39
N LEU A 78 5.15 -10.08 -3.53
CA LEU A 78 6.14 -9.35 -2.71
C LEU A 78 6.89 -10.25 -1.74
N PHE A 79 6.31 -11.39 -1.37
CA PHE A 79 6.89 -12.35 -0.44
C PHE A 79 7.32 -13.67 -1.08
N GLU A 80 6.93 -13.90 -2.33
CA GLU A 80 7.32 -15.05 -3.14
C GLU A 80 8.58 -14.78 -3.96
N ASP A 81 8.73 -13.56 -4.49
CA ASP A 81 9.93 -13.15 -5.22
C ASP A 81 11.14 -13.00 -4.27
N PRO A 82 12.29 -13.62 -4.57
CA PRO A 82 13.46 -13.58 -3.68
C PRO A 82 14.00 -12.18 -3.40
N THR A 83 13.89 -11.24 -4.34
CA THR A 83 14.42 -9.89 -4.21
C THR A 83 13.43 -8.99 -3.46
N PHE A 84 12.14 -9.06 -3.81
CA PHE A 84 11.10 -8.29 -3.12
C PHE A 84 10.96 -8.70 -1.66
N LYS A 85 11.07 -10.01 -1.38
CA LYS A 85 10.92 -10.57 -0.05
C LYS A 85 11.84 -9.92 0.98
N VAL A 86 13.06 -9.55 0.59
CA VAL A 86 14.01 -8.85 1.48
C VAL A 86 13.43 -7.54 2.00
N TYR A 87 12.81 -6.75 1.13
CA TYR A 87 12.18 -5.48 1.51
C TYR A 87 10.86 -5.72 2.24
N ALA A 88 10.05 -6.67 1.79
CA ALA A 88 8.74 -6.94 2.36
C ALA A 88 8.85 -7.47 3.80
N GLU A 89 9.83 -8.35 4.08
CA GLU A 89 10.12 -8.82 5.45
C GLU A 89 10.68 -7.68 6.32
N LYS A 90 11.60 -6.87 5.77
CA LYS A 90 12.12 -5.69 6.47
C LYS A 90 11.00 -4.73 6.91
N TYR A 91 10.07 -4.40 6.01
CA TYR A 91 8.97 -3.49 6.32
C TYR A 91 7.93 -4.10 7.26
N ALA A 92 7.79 -5.43 7.30
CA ALA A 92 6.94 -6.10 8.28
C ALA A 92 7.48 -5.96 9.72
N GLU A 93 8.81 -6.00 9.88
CA GLU A 93 9.50 -5.93 11.17
C GLU A 93 9.77 -4.50 11.65
N ASP A 94 10.02 -3.57 10.73
CA ASP A 94 10.45 -2.20 11.02
C ASP A 94 9.55 -1.15 10.32
N GLU A 95 8.62 -0.60 11.10
CA GLU A 95 7.68 0.43 10.64
C GLU A 95 8.37 1.78 10.37
N ASP A 96 9.38 2.15 11.16
CA ASP A 96 10.12 3.41 10.97
C ASP A 96 10.84 3.39 9.63
N THR A 97 11.45 2.26 9.28
CA THR A 97 12.07 2.08 7.97
C THR A 97 11.03 2.09 6.85
N PHE A 98 9.86 1.46 7.04
CA PHE A 98 8.76 1.55 6.07
C PHE A 98 8.37 3.01 5.79
N PHE A 99 8.11 3.80 6.83
CA PHE A 99 7.71 5.21 6.67
C PHE A 99 8.78 6.05 5.97
N LYS A 100 10.04 5.89 6.38
CA LYS A 100 11.16 6.63 5.79
C LYS A 100 11.29 6.32 4.29
N ASP A 101 11.24 5.05 3.93
CA ASP A 101 11.40 4.63 2.54
C ASP A 101 10.16 4.97 1.69
N TYR A 102 8.96 4.85 2.27
CA TYR A 102 7.70 5.19 1.60
C TYR A 102 7.65 6.68 1.25
N ALA A 103 8.07 7.56 2.16
CA ALA A 103 8.08 9.00 1.92
C ALA A 103 8.96 9.35 0.70
N VAL A 104 10.15 8.75 0.61
CA VAL A 104 11.06 8.96 -0.53
C VAL A 104 10.47 8.42 -1.83
N ALA A 105 9.96 7.20 -1.83
CA ALA A 105 9.41 6.57 -3.03
C ALA A 105 8.12 7.26 -3.52
N HIS A 106 7.26 7.70 -2.61
CA HIS A 106 6.02 8.39 -2.94
C HIS A 106 6.29 9.78 -3.54
N ALA A 107 7.25 10.53 -2.99
CA ALA A 107 7.68 11.81 -3.57
C ALA A 107 8.35 11.60 -4.94
N LYS A 108 9.16 10.56 -5.09
CA LYS A 108 9.73 10.18 -6.39
C LYS A 108 8.62 9.90 -7.41
N LEU A 109 7.64 9.08 -7.05
CA LEU A 109 6.48 8.73 -7.89
C LEU A 109 5.67 9.96 -8.29
N SER A 110 5.36 10.86 -7.36
CA SER A 110 4.52 12.04 -7.64
C SER A 110 5.14 13.00 -8.66
N ASN A 111 6.46 12.95 -8.84
CA ASN A 111 7.20 13.83 -9.75
C ASN A 111 7.41 13.22 -11.15
N LEU A 112 7.10 11.92 -11.35
CA LEU A 112 7.38 11.23 -12.61
C LEU A 112 6.55 11.80 -13.77
N GLY A 113 7.24 12.25 -14.82
CA GLY A 113 6.62 12.78 -16.05
C GLY A 113 6.03 14.19 -15.91
N ALA A 114 6.12 14.81 -14.74
CA ALA A 114 5.62 16.16 -14.50
C ALA A 114 6.50 17.23 -15.18
N LYS A 115 5.88 18.37 -15.49
CA LYS A 115 6.55 19.61 -15.87
C LYS A 115 6.11 20.69 -14.88
N PHE A 116 7.06 21.25 -14.16
CA PHE A 116 6.77 22.21 -13.09
C PHE A 116 6.86 23.66 -13.57
N ASN A 117 6.21 24.56 -12.82
CA ASN A 117 6.37 26.00 -12.94
C ASN A 117 6.51 26.62 -11.53
N PRO A 118 7.69 27.13 -11.14
CA PRO A 118 8.93 27.21 -11.93
C PRO A 118 9.50 25.81 -12.24
N PRO A 119 10.45 25.66 -13.20
CA PRO A 119 10.93 24.34 -13.64
C PRO A 119 11.43 23.42 -12.52
N GLN A 120 11.98 23.98 -11.45
CA GLN A 120 12.44 23.25 -10.26
C GLN A 120 11.34 22.91 -9.24
N GLY A 121 10.10 23.36 -9.47
CA GLY A 121 9.02 23.31 -8.49
C GLY A 121 9.16 24.36 -7.38
N PHE A 122 8.24 24.32 -6.41
CA PHE A 122 8.27 25.12 -5.19
C PHE A 122 7.77 24.25 -4.03
N SER A 123 8.21 24.55 -2.81
CA SER A 123 7.71 23.90 -1.58
C SER A 123 6.67 24.79 -0.91
N LEU A 124 5.73 24.20 -0.17
CA LEU A 124 4.72 24.96 0.57
C LEU A 124 5.25 25.53 1.89
N ASP A 125 6.33 24.93 2.43
CA ASP A 125 6.95 25.32 3.69
C ASP A 125 8.10 26.33 3.50
N ASP A 126 8.36 26.76 2.25
CA ASP A 126 9.36 27.78 1.87
C ASP A 126 8.74 29.20 1.84
#